data_AF-A0A919PUD6-F1
#
_entry.id   AF-A0A919PUD6-F1
#
_cell.length_a   1.000
_cell.length_b   1.000
_cell.length_c   1.000
_cell.angle_alpha   90.00
_cell.angle_beta   90.00
_cell.angle_gamma   90.00
#
_symmetry.space_group_name_H-M   'P 1'
#
loop_
_entity.id
_entity.type
_entity.pdbx_description
1 polymer ?
#
loop_
_entity_poly.entity_id
_entity_poly.type
_entity_poly.pdbx_seq_one_letter_code
_entity_poly.pdbx_strand_id
1 'polypeptide(L)'
;MAAMSKVDLFAAIRRDSRAGMSVRALARQYRVSRRTVRSALQSAWPQPRKPLPPRPSKLDEFKPIIDGILRADLDAPRKQRHTVKRIYDRLIAEHGMLDVSYAVVRAYVADRKPKIRAEAGRGPVDVFFPQTHRPGAEAEVDFGEVAVNLRGELVTCMLVALRLSFSGKAVHRIFISGGQEAFLEGHVHAFTTLGGVPTGKIRYDNLRAAVAQVLGFARQRVETARWTAFRSHFGIDAFYCQPGLQGAHEKGGVEGQIGWFRRNHLVPVPEVDSLDQLNVMVDAWDTADDARRISTRAHTVGELFAIERPLLVGCRRSRSRPAPGSARASTATARSPSARTGTQRRCGWSADRSASTCMLRTWSSMTGV
;
A
#
# COMPACT_ATOMS: atom_id res chain seq x y z
N MET A 1 -46.17 2.82 -4.53
CA MET A 1 -45.77 3.36 -5.85
C MET A 1 -44.42 4.01 -5.69
N ALA A 2 -43.40 3.56 -6.41
CA ALA A 2 -42.08 4.20 -6.41
C ALA A 2 -42.22 5.69 -6.73
N ALA A 3 -41.43 6.53 -6.06
CA ALA A 3 -41.41 7.96 -6.32
C ALA A 3 -40.91 8.20 -7.76
N MET A 4 -41.82 8.48 -8.69
CA MET A 4 -41.46 8.80 -10.07
C MET A 4 -40.53 10.03 -10.09
N SER A 5 -39.46 9.98 -10.89
CA SER A 5 -38.61 11.15 -11.06
C SER A 5 -39.42 12.28 -11.70
N LYS A 6 -38.99 13.53 -11.50
CA LYS A 6 -39.65 14.71 -12.07
C LYS A 6 -39.67 14.65 -13.62
N VAL A 7 -38.68 13.99 -14.22
CA VAL A 7 -38.58 13.79 -15.66
C VAL A 7 -39.60 12.75 -16.14
N ASP A 8 -39.75 11.64 -15.41
CA ASP A 8 -40.74 10.60 -15.72
C ASP A 8 -42.18 11.14 -15.60
N LEU A 9 -42.42 11.97 -14.60
CA LEU A 9 -43.69 12.70 -14.42
C LEU A 9 -43.99 13.60 -15.62
N PHE A 10 -42.98 14.35 -16.11
CA PHE A 10 -43.13 15.21 -17.29
C PHE A 10 -43.40 14.38 -18.56
N ALA A 11 -42.74 13.24 -18.71
CA ALA A 11 -42.97 12.32 -19.82
C ALA A 11 -44.39 11.71 -19.78
N ALA A 12 -44.87 11.31 -18.60
CA ALA A 12 -46.20 10.75 -18.39
C ALA A 12 -47.30 11.78 -18.70
N ILE A 13 -47.15 13.02 -18.22
CA ILE A 13 -48.08 14.12 -18.54
C ILE A 13 -48.17 14.36 -20.06
N ARG A 14 -47.04 14.34 -20.78
CA ARG A 14 -47.05 14.52 -22.24
C ARG A 14 -47.69 13.35 -22.97
N ARG A 15 -47.46 12.11 -22.51
CA ARG A 15 -48.08 10.91 -23.08
C ARG A 15 -49.61 11.00 -22.99
N ASP A 16 -50.12 11.29 -21.81
CA ASP A 16 -51.57 11.32 -21.56
C ASP A 16 -52.24 12.56 -22.21
N SER A 17 -51.50 13.66 -22.33
CA SER A 17 -51.96 14.81 -23.11
C SER A 17 -52.09 14.50 -24.60
N ARG A 18 -51.20 13.68 -25.18
CA ARG A 18 -51.32 13.21 -26.57
C ARG A 18 -52.50 12.25 -26.74
N ALA A 19 -52.87 11.53 -25.70
CA ALA A 19 -54.07 10.69 -25.64
C ALA A 19 -55.39 11.50 -25.47
N GLY A 20 -55.33 12.84 -25.53
CA GLY A 20 -56.52 13.70 -25.52
C GLY A 20 -56.97 14.16 -24.13
N MET A 21 -56.21 13.89 -23.07
CA MET A 21 -56.59 14.35 -21.74
C MET A 21 -56.45 15.86 -21.56
N SER A 22 -57.47 16.48 -20.96
CA SER A 22 -57.43 17.92 -20.65
C SER A 22 -56.42 18.23 -19.53
N VAL A 23 -55.92 19.47 -19.51
CA VAL A 23 -55.02 19.98 -18.44
C VAL A 23 -55.63 19.80 -17.04
N ARG A 24 -56.96 19.85 -16.91
CA ARG A 24 -57.67 19.63 -15.62
C ARG A 24 -57.62 18.16 -15.21
N ALA A 25 -57.79 17.23 -16.14
CA ALA A 25 -57.72 15.80 -15.88
C ALA A 25 -56.29 15.38 -15.50
N LEU A 26 -55.29 15.85 -16.25
CA LEU A 26 -53.86 15.60 -15.97
C LEU A 26 -53.44 16.11 -14.58
N ALA A 27 -53.86 17.32 -14.20
CA ALA A 27 -53.55 17.88 -12.89
C ALA A 27 -54.12 17.04 -11.74
N ARG A 28 -55.32 16.45 -11.92
CA ARG A 28 -55.98 15.60 -10.92
C ARG A 28 -55.33 14.21 -10.86
N GLN A 29 -55.05 13.60 -12.00
CA GLN A 29 -54.46 12.26 -12.11
C GLN A 29 -53.04 12.22 -11.52
N TYR A 30 -52.20 13.19 -11.90
CA TYR A 30 -50.82 13.26 -11.45
C TYR A 30 -50.63 14.04 -10.13
N ARG A 31 -51.71 14.54 -9.53
CA ARG A 31 -51.71 15.35 -8.29
C ARG A 31 -50.73 16.53 -8.32
N VAL A 32 -50.67 17.22 -9.46
CA VAL A 32 -49.79 18.38 -9.69
C VAL A 32 -50.57 19.64 -10.02
N SER A 33 -49.95 20.80 -9.83
CA SER A 33 -50.56 22.07 -10.23
C SER A 33 -50.76 22.14 -11.75
N ARG A 34 -51.80 22.84 -12.21
CA ARG A 34 -52.01 23.12 -13.64
C ARG A 34 -50.83 23.86 -14.27
N ARG A 35 -50.08 24.64 -13.48
CA ARG A 35 -48.83 25.30 -13.90
C ARG A 35 -47.75 24.29 -14.24
N THR A 36 -47.61 23.24 -13.44
CA THR A 36 -46.67 22.13 -13.68
C THR A 36 -47.05 21.36 -14.96
N VAL A 37 -48.34 21.10 -15.17
CA VAL A 37 -48.83 20.46 -16.41
C VAL A 37 -48.48 21.31 -17.63
N ARG A 38 -48.80 22.62 -17.63
CA ARG A 38 -48.44 23.53 -18.72
C ARG A 38 -46.93 23.58 -18.95
N SER A 39 -46.14 23.62 -17.87
CA SER A 39 -44.68 23.58 -17.97
C SER A 39 -44.16 22.29 -18.60
N ALA A 40 -44.79 21.14 -18.32
CA ALA A 40 -44.41 19.84 -18.90
C ALA A 40 -44.80 19.70 -20.38
N LEU A 41 -45.85 20.39 -20.82
CA LEU A 41 -46.25 20.49 -22.22
C LEU A 41 -45.35 21.45 -23.02
N GLN A 42 -44.87 22.52 -22.38
CA GLN A 42 -43.99 23.51 -23.02
C GLN A 42 -42.52 23.07 -23.10
N SER A 43 -42.03 22.27 -22.15
CA SER A 43 -40.64 21.82 -22.11
C SER A 43 -40.54 20.34 -21.79
N ALA A 44 -39.68 19.64 -22.53
CA ALA A 44 -39.35 18.24 -22.25
C ALA A 44 -38.74 18.09 -20.84
N TRP A 45 -37.92 19.06 -20.45
CA TRP A 45 -37.14 19.08 -19.23
C TRP A 45 -37.77 19.98 -18.15
N PRO A 46 -37.84 19.52 -16.89
CA PRO A 46 -38.27 20.36 -15.80
C PRO A 46 -37.26 21.47 -15.56
N GLN A 47 -37.74 22.71 -15.48
CA GLN A 47 -36.88 23.85 -15.12
C GLN A 47 -36.23 23.58 -13.76
N PRO A 48 -34.91 23.78 -13.63
CA PRO A 48 -34.23 23.66 -12.35
C PRO A 48 -34.82 24.69 -11.39
N ARG A 49 -34.90 24.31 -10.11
CA ARG A 49 -35.34 25.26 -9.08
C ARG A 49 -34.33 26.40 -9.06
N LYS A 50 -34.83 27.65 -9.11
CA LYS A 50 -33.97 28.82 -8.91
C LYS A 50 -33.20 28.65 -7.60
N PRO A 51 -31.86 28.78 -7.60
CA PRO A 51 -31.10 28.73 -6.37
C PRO A 51 -31.60 29.85 -5.45
N LEU A 52 -31.68 29.55 -4.16
CA LEU A 52 -31.94 30.58 -3.16
C LEU A 52 -30.76 31.57 -3.19
N PRO A 53 -31.01 32.88 -2.97
CA PRO A 53 -29.92 33.82 -2.83
C PRO A 53 -29.03 33.37 -1.66
N PRO A 54 -27.69 33.47 -1.80
CA PRO A 54 -26.78 33.10 -0.74
C PRO A 54 -27.08 33.95 0.51
N ARG A 55 -27.21 33.30 1.66
CA ARG A 55 -27.37 34.01 2.93
C ARG A 55 -26.02 34.61 3.34
N PRO A 56 -25.97 35.86 3.80
CA PRO A 56 -24.74 36.43 4.32
C PRO A 56 -24.28 35.61 5.53
N SER A 57 -23.00 35.24 5.54
CA SER A 57 -22.34 34.56 6.65
C SER A 57 -21.51 35.56 7.43
N LYS A 58 -21.46 35.40 8.76
CA LYS A 58 -20.53 36.17 9.61
C LYS A 58 -19.05 35.95 9.22
N LEU A 59 -18.75 34.88 8.49
CA LEU A 59 -17.42 34.65 7.93
C LEU A 59 -17.09 35.57 6.75
N ASP A 60 -18.09 36.15 6.07
CA ASP A 60 -17.91 36.86 4.79
C ASP A 60 -16.89 38.00 4.89
N GLU A 61 -16.87 38.72 6.00
CA GLU A 61 -15.90 39.78 6.31
C GLU A 61 -14.45 39.27 6.39
N PHE A 62 -14.25 38.04 6.87
CA PHE A 62 -12.93 37.44 7.08
C PHE A 62 -12.44 36.61 5.89
N LYS A 63 -13.29 36.38 4.88
CA LYS A 63 -12.93 35.61 3.68
C LYS A 63 -11.72 36.19 2.94
N PRO A 64 -11.62 37.51 2.67
CA PRO A 64 -10.46 38.08 1.98
C PRO A 64 -9.14 37.85 2.73
N ILE A 65 -9.18 37.89 4.07
CA ILE A 65 -8.02 37.66 4.93
C ILE A 65 -7.56 36.20 4.83
N ILE A 66 -8.51 35.26 4.94
CA ILE A 66 -8.22 33.83 4.80
C ILE A 66 -7.64 33.53 3.41
N ASP A 67 -8.24 34.10 2.37
CA ASP A 67 -7.77 33.97 1.00
C ASP A 67 -6.34 34.51 0.83
N GLY A 68 -6.02 35.64 1.45
CA GLY A 68 -4.66 36.20 1.48
C GLY A 68 -3.64 35.27 2.14
N ILE A 69 -3.98 34.72 3.31
CA ILE A 69 -3.13 33.76 4.03
C ILE A 69 -2.90 32.50 3.17
N LEU A 70 -3.96 31.97 2.56
CA LEU A 70 -3.87 30.77 1.72
C LEU A 70 -3.04 30.99 0.44
N ARG A 71 -3.03 32.21 -0.12
CA ARG A 71 -2.16 32.57 -1.24
C ARG A 71 -0.70 32.66 -0.82
N ALA A 72 -0.40 33.33 0.31
CA ALA A 72 0.95 33.39 0.85
C ALA A 72 1.52 32.00 1.19
N ASP A 73 0.67 31.10 1.68
CA ASP A 73 1.03 29.71 1.97
C ASP A 73 1.45 28.89 0.73
N LEU A 74 1.14 29.34 -0.49
CA LEU A 74 1.58 28.66 -1.71
C LEU A 74 3.11 28.70 -1.87
N ASP A 75 3.71 29.84 -1.52
CA ASP A 75 5.14 30.09 -1.66
C ASP A 75 5.95 29.78 -0.39
N ALA A 76 5.26 29.63 0.75
CA ALA A 76 5.89 29.25 2.00
C ALA A 76 6.46 27.82 1.99
N PRO A 77 7.60 27.56 2.66
CA PRO A 77 8.14 26.22 2.87
C PRO A 77 7.14 25.28 3.54
N ARG A 78 7.16 23.98 3.18
CA ARG A 78 6.14 23.00 3.62
C ARG A 78 5.88 22.97 5.13
N LYS A 79 6.93 23.12 5.95
CA LYS A 79 6.86 23.10 7.42
C LYS A 79 6.38 24.42 8.04
N GLN A 80 6.27 25.48 7.26
CA GLN A 80 5.92 26.85 7.70
C GLN A 80 4.57 27.33 7.15
N ARG A 81 3.80 26.44 6.50
CA ARG A 81 2.43 26.75 6.03
C ARG A 81 1.45 26.72 7.19
N HIS A 82 0.42 27.55 7.10
CA HIS A 82 -0.57 27.64 8.17
C HIS A 82 -1.43 26.38 8.23
N THR A 83 -1.64 25.88 9.45
CA THR A 83 -2.71 24.91 9.73
C THR A 83 -4.03 25.65 9.89
N VAL A 84 -5.16 24.96 9.67
CA VAL A 84 -6.49 25.56 9.84
C VAL A 84 -6.68 26.13 11.26
N LYS A 85 -6.12 25.45 12.27
CA LYS A 85 -6.13 25.95 13.66
C LYS A 85 -5.34 27.25 13.79
N ARG A 86 -4.16 27.35 13.17
CA ARG A 86 -3.37 28.58 13.19
C ARG A 86 -4.08 29.73 12.48
N ILE A 87 -4.75 29.48 11.34
CA ILE A 87 -5.56 30.50 10.66
C ILE A 87 -6.67 31.00 11.59
N TYR A 88 -7.39 30.08 12.24
CA TYR A 88 -8.45 30.42 13.20
C TYR A 88 -7.94 31.30 14.36
N ASP A 89 -6.81 30.93 14.96
CA ASP A 89 -6.22 31.67 16.08
C ASP A 89 -5.76 33.07 15.67
N ARG A 90 -5.20 33.21 14.46
CA ARG A 90 -4.84 34.52 13.91
C ARG A 90 -6.06 35.39 13.62
N LEU A 91 -7.15 34.81 13.11
CA LEU A 91 -8.40 35.57 12.90
C LEU A 91 -8.97 36.11 14.22
N ILE A 92 -8.85 35.37 15.33
CA ILE A 92 -9.25 35.85 16.65
C ILE A 92 -8.29 36.94 17.14
N ALA A 93 -6.99 36.65 17.16
CA ALA A 93 -5.99 37.51 17.81
C ALA A 93 -5.65 38.78 17.03
N GLU A 94 -5.58 38.70 15.69
CA GLU A 94 -5.14 39.79 14.82
C GLU A 94 -6.33 40.56 14.21
N HIS A 95 -7.49 39.90 14.06
CA HIS A 95 -8.65 40.44 13.36
C HIS A 95 -9.95 40.48 14.19
N GLY A 96 -9.90 40.12 15.47
CA GLY A 96 -11.04 40.26 16.39
C GLY A 96 -12.25 39.39 16.07
N MET A 97 -12.07 38.24 15.40
CA MET A 97 -13.16 37.35 15.01
C MET A 97 -13.73 36.60 16.23
N LEU A 98 -14.82 37.10 16.84
CA LEU A 98 -15.43 36.50 18.04
C LEU A 98 -16.64 35.60 17.73
N ASP A 99 -17.35 35.87 16.65
CA ASP A 99 -18.69 35.32 16.39
C ASP A 99 -18.71 34.16 15.36
N VAL A 100 -17.55 33.58 15.05
CA VAL A 100 -17.42 32.52 14.04
C VAL A 100 -16.74 31.29 14.65
N SER A 101 -17.37 30.14 14.49
CA SER A 101 -16.84 28.88 15.01
C SER A 101 -15.72 28.32 14.13
N TYR A 102 -14.81 27.56 14.75
CA TYR A 102 -13.74 26.85 14.05
C TYR A 102 -14.25 25.98 12.89
N ALA A 103 -15.40 25.32 13.05
CA ALA A 103 -15.97 24.45 12.03
C ALA A 103 -16.32 25.22 10.73
N VAL A 104 -16.80 26.46 10.86
CA VAL A 104 -17.15 27.32 9.73
C VAL A 104 -15.89 27.76 8.98
N VAL A 105 -14.84 28.17 9.70
CA VAL A 105 -13.54 28.50 9.11
C VAL A 105 -12.92 27.27 8.43
N ARG A 106 -12.95 26.10 9.08
CA ARG A 106 -12.44 24.84 8.53
C ARG A 106 -13.14 24.46 7.23
N ALA A 107 -14.47 24.55 7.19
CA ALA A 107 -15.25 24.24 5.99
C ALA A 107 -14.89 25.19 4.84
N TYR A 108 -14.77 26.48 5.13
CA TYR A 108 -14.38 27.47 4.12
C TYR A 108 -12.96 27.25 3.60
N VAL A 109 -11.97 27.03 4.48
CA VAL A 109 -10.59 26.75 4.07
C VAL A 109 -10.51 25.48 3.23
N ALA A 110 -11.26 24.42 3.59
CA ALA A 110 -11.29 23.18 2.84
C ALA A 110 -11.81 23.35 1.40
N ASP A 111 -12.86 24.17 1.21
CA ASP A 111 -13.42 24.49 -0.11
C ASP A 111 -12.53 25.46 -0.90
N ARG A 112 -11.96 26.46 -0.23
CA ARG A 112 -11.25 27.56 -0.89
C ARG A 112 -9.81 27.24 -1.26
N LYS A 113 -9.11 26.48 -0.44
CA LYS A 113 -7.70 26.07 -0.66
C LYS A 113 -7.47 25.39 -2.02
N PRO A 114 -8.26 24.42 -2.49
CA PRO A 114 -8.08 23.83 -3.82
C PRO A 114 -8.36 24.83 -4.95
N LYS A 115 -9.32 25.74 -4.78
CA LYS A 115 -9.65 26.78 -5.78
C LYS A 115 -8.51 27.77 -5.95
N ILE A 116 -7.96 28.29 -4.85
CA ILE A 116 -6.81 29.21 -4.88
C ILE A 116 -5.59 28.56 -5.54
N ARG A 117 -5.38 27.26 -5.29
CA ARG A 117 -4.31 26.50 -5.94
C ARG A 117 -4.52 26.38 -7.45
N ALA A 118 -5.74 26.11 -7.90
CA ALA A 118 -6.08 26.08 -9.32
C ALA A 118 -5.94 27.46 -9.97
N GLU A 119 -6.41 28.53 -9.32
CA GLU A 119 -6.26 29.93 -9.76
C GLU A 119 -4.78 30.31 -9.95
N ALA A 120 -3.91 29.86 -9.05
CA ALA A 120 -2.47 30.12 -9.11
C ALA A 120 -1.71 29.22 -10.10
N GLY A 121 -2.40 28.45 -10.96
CA GLY A 121 -1.77 27.48 -11.88
C GLY A 121 -1.10 26.30 -11.17
N ARG A 122 -1.22 26.21 -9.84
CA ARG A 122 -0.72 25.10 -9.01
C ARG A 122 -1.83 24.08 -8.83
N GLY A 123 -2.41 23.67 -9.97
CA GLY A 123 -3.51 22.70 -10.12
C GLY A 123 -3.35 21.44 -9.26
N PRO A 124 -4.40 20.60 -9.19
CA PRO A 124 -4.67 19.75 -8.02
C PRO A 124 -3.41 19.02 -7.53
N VAL A 125 -3.18 19.12 -6.21
CA VAL A 125 -2.25 18.25 -5.48
C VAL A 125 -2.50 16.83 -5.94
N ASP A 126 -1.45 16.19 -6.46
CA ASP A 126 -1.33 14.76 -6.73
C ASP A 126 -2.69 14.04 -6.69
N VAL A 127 -3.39 14.08 -7.82
CA VAL A 127 -4.49 13.15 -8.03
C VAL A 127 -3.86 11.77 -7.91
N PHE A 128 -4.11 11.09 -6.78
CA PHE A 128 -3.71 9.71 -6.60
C PHE A 128 -4.54 8.89 -7.58
N PHE A 129 -3.98 8.66 -8.78
CA PHE A 129 -4.52 7.69 -9.70
C PHE A 129 -4.28 6.32 -9.06
N PRO A 130 -5.34 5.57 -8.71
CA PRO A 130 -5.16 4.20 -8.24
C PRO A 130 -4.48 3.43 -9.37
N GLN A 131 -3.19 3.18 -9.25
CA GLN A 131 -2.49 2.30 -10.18
C GLN A 131 -3.13 0.92 -10.07
N THR A 132 -3.68 0.45 -11.18
CA THR A 132 -4.29 -0.88 -11.23
C THR A 132 -3.19 -1.85 -11.64
N HIS A 133 -2.67 -2.60 -10.69
CA HIS A 133 -1.67 -3.62 -10.95
C HIS A 133 -2.36 -4.93 -11.31
N ARG A 134 -1.79 -5.69 -12.25
CA ARG A 134 -2.26 -7.05 -12.53
C ARG A 134 -1.92 -7.96 -11.35
N PRO A 135 -2.82 -8.86 -10.92
CA PRO A 135 -2.53 -9.82 -9.87
C PRO A 135 -1.28 -10.65 -10.22
N GLY A 136 -0.33 -10.73 -9.29
CA GLY A 136 0.86 -11.57 -9.36
C GLY A 136 1.94 -11.02 -10.29
N ALA A 137 1.74 -9.84 -10.88
CA ALA A 137 2.66 -9.26 -11.84
C ALA A 137 3.73 -8.38 -11.19
N GLU A 138 3.39 -7.65 -10.12
CA GLU A 138 4.27 -6.62 -9.57
C GLU A 138 4.38 -6.72 -8.05
N ALA A 139 5.62 -6.58 -7.56
CA ALA A 139 5.92 -6.40 -6.15
C ALA A 139 6.88 -5.22 -5.98
N GLU A 140 6.89 -4.63 -4.81
CA GLU A 140 7.85 -3.60 -4.43
C GLU A 140 8.62 -4.07 -3.18
N VAL A 141 9.92 -3.77 -3.16
CA VAL A 141 10.83 -4.09 -2.07
C VAL A 141 11.45 -2.80 -1.56
N ASP A 142 11.47 -2.65 -0.24
CA ASP A 142 12.07 -1.51 0.45
C ASP A 142 12.78 -1.96 1.74
N PHE A 143 13.71 -1.12 2.19
CA PHE A 143 14.59 -1.36 3.32
C PHE A 143 14.47 -0.21 4.31
N GLY A 144 14.37 -0.56 5.59
CA GLY A 144 14.24 0.44 6.63
C GLY A 144 14.92 0.07 7.93
N GLU A 145 15.58 1.04 8.57
CA GLU A 145 16.11 0.86 9.93
C GLU A 145 15.02 0.80 10.99
N VAL A 146 15.13 -0.12 11.92
CA VAL A 146 14.24 -0.25 13.08
C VAL A 146 15.08 -0.38 14.35
N ALA A 147 14.64 0.26 15.44
CA ALA A 147 15.28 0.11 16.73
C ALA A 147 14.59 -1.01 17.51
N VAL A 148 15.39 -1.88 18.14
CA VAL A 148 14.93 -3.04 18.91
C VAL A 148 15.76 -3.13 20.18
N ASN A 149 15.12 -3.43 21.31
CA ASN A 149 15.84 -3.74 22.54
C ASN A 149 16.16 -5.25 22.57
N LEU A 150 17.39 -5.62 22.22
CA LEU A 150 17.88 -6.99 22.19
C LEU A 150 18.62 -7.30 23.50
N ARG A 151 18.03 -8.13 24.37
CA ARG A 151 18.61 -8.51 25.67
C ARG A 151 19.02 -7.30 26.53
N GLY A 152 18.26 -6.22 26.48
CA GLY A 152 18.52 -5.00 27.25
C GLY A 152 19.37 -3.95 26.52
N GLU A 153 19.88 -4.24 25.32
CA GLU A 153 20.64 -3.30 24.50
C GLU A 153 19.81 -2.77 23.33
N LEU A 154 19.78 -1.45 23.16
CA LEU A 154 19.12 -0.82 22.02
C LEU A 154 19.99 -0.96 20.76
N VAL A 155 19.54 -1.80 19.83
CA VAL A 155 20.23 -2.10 18.58
C VAL A 155 19.41 -1.60 17.40
N THR A 156 20.09 -0.97 16.44
CA THR A 156 19.49 -0.62 15.13
C THR A 156 19.62 -1.82 14.20
N CYS A 157 18.48 -2.38 13.80
CA CYS A 157 18.35 -3.48 12.87
C CYS A 157 17.80 -3.00 11.51
N MET A 158 17.86 -3.88 10.52
CA MET A 158 17.34 -3.64 9.17
C MET A 158 16.08 -4.47 8.91
N LEU A 159 14.97 -3.79 8.64
CA LEU A 159 13.72 -4.37 8.17
C LEU A 159 13.74 -4.44 6.64
N VAL A 160 13.54 -5.63 6.10
CA VAL A 160 13.25 -5.87 4.68
C VAL A 160 11.74 -6.03 4.55
N ALA A 161 11.13 -5.30 3.63
CA ALA A 161 9.71 -5.39 3.34
C ALA A 161 9.52 -5.70 1.85
N LEU A 162 8.86 -6.82 1.53
CA LEU A 162 8.38 -7.12 0.18
C LEU A 162 6.86 -7.08 0.18
N ARG A 163 6.26 -6.31 -0.73
CA ARG A 163 4.81 -6.16 -0.83
C ARG A 163 4.34 -6.36 -2.25
N LEU A 164 3.27 -7.15 -2.44
CA LEU A 164 2.59 -7.31 -3.72
C LEU A 164 1.74 -6.07 -4.02
N SER A 165 1.85 -5.52 -5.23
CA SER A 165 1.21 -4.25 -5.59
C SER A 165 -0.31 -4.38 -5.76
N PHE A 166 -0.79 -5.56 -6.20
CA PHE A 166 -2.22 -5.83 -6.34
C PHE A 166 -2.90 -6.06 -4.99
N SER A 167 -2.59 -7.16 -4.28
CA SER A 167 -3.26 -7.48 -3.01
C SER A 167 -2.86 -6.53 -1.87
N GLY A 168 -1.66 -5.98 -1.92
CA GLY A 168 -1.06 -5.25 -0.82
C GLY A 168 -0.52 -6.15 0.29
N LYS A 169 -0.51 -7.49 0.09
CA LYS A 169 0.10 -8.46 1.00
C LYS A 169 1.59 -8.15 1.12
N ALA A 170 2.03 -7.95 2.34
CA ALA A 170 3.43 -7.69 2.66
C ALA A 170 4.01 -8.84 3.47
N VAL A 171 5.30 -9.10 3.26
CA VAL A 171 6.12 -9.98 4.08
C VAL A 171 7.33 -9.19 4.54
N HIS A 172 7.60 -9.26 5.83
CA HIS A 172 8.66 -8.54 6.49
C HIS A 172 9.66 -9.50 7.13
N ARG A 173 10.91 -9.07 7.22
CA ARG A 173 11.94 -9.78 8.00
C ARG A 173 12.97 -8.81 8.53
N ILE A 174 13.41 -9.02 9.76
CA ILE A 174 14.37 -8.17 10.45
C ILE A 174 15.72 -8.88 10.57
N PHE A 175 16.78 -8.16 10.21
CA PHE A 175 18.17 -8.59 10.24
C PHE A 175 19.02 -7.65 11.07
N ILE A 176 20.14 -8.13 11.63
CA ILE A 176 21.11 -7.28 12.35
C ILE A 176 21.71 -6.22 11.40
N SER A 177 22.02 -6.58 10.15
CA SER A 177 22.68 -5.68 9.19
C SER A 177 22.03 -5.72 7.81
N GLY A 178 22.26 -4.66 7.03
CA GLY A 178 21.73 -4.51 5.66
C GLY A 178 22.65 -5.06 4.56
N GLY A 179 23.39 -6.14 4.85
CA GLY A 179 24.34 -6.75 3.91
C GLY A 179 23.67 -7.53 2.77
N GLN A 180 24.51 -8.06 1.86
CA GLN A 180 24.04 -8.88 0.73
C GLN A 180 23.29 -10.14 1.16
N GLU A 181 23.71 -10.75 2.26
CA GLU A 181 23.07 -11.97 2.77
C GLU A 181 21.66 -11.69 3.30
N ALA A 182 21.49 -10.63 4.09
CA ALA A 182 20.18 -10.18 4.55
C ALA A 182 19.24 -9.82 3.38
N PHE A 183 19.81 -9.20 2.33
CA PHE A 183 19.07 -8.89 1.10
C PHE A 183 18.55 -10.17 0.43
N LEU A 184 19.42 -11.16 0.17
CA LEU A 184 19.05 -12.39 -0.53
C LEU A 184 18.15 -13.28 0.33
N GLU A 185 18.45 -13.43 1.63
CA GLU A 185 17.63 -14.19 2.56
C GLU A 185 16.22 -13.57 2.71
N GLY A 186 16.12 -12.25 2.76
CA GLY A 186 14.83 -11.55 2.81
C GLY A 186 13.93 -11.91 1.62
N HIS A 187 14.51 -11.99 0.41
CA HIS A 187 13.77 -12.42 -0.79
C HIS A 187 13.35 -13.89 -0.71
N VAL A 188 14.26 -14.77 -0.30
CA VAL A 188 13.94 -16.21 -0.16
C VAL A 188 12.83 -16.43 0.87
N HIS A 189 12.88 -15.74 2.02
CA HIS A 189 11.82 -15.76 3.02
C HIS A 189 10.50 -15.29 2.41
N ALA A 190 10.49 -14.12 1.76
CA ALA A 190 9.27 -13.58 1.16
C ALA A 190 8.66 -14.53 0.11
N PHE A 191 9.44 -15.08 -0.82
CA PHE A 191 8.93 -16.01 -1.83
C PHE A 191 8.42 -17.32 -1.22
N THR A 192 9.07 -17.79 -0.15
CA THR A 192 8.63 -18.99 0.57
C THR A 192 7.29 -18.73 1.26
N THR A 193 7.16 -17.61 1.96
CA THR A 193 5.95 -17.21 2.69
C THR A 193 4.78 -16.93 1.75
N LEU A 194 5.03 -16.28 0.61
CA LEU A 194 4.01 -16.04 -0.41
C LEU A 194 3.66 -17.33 -1.19
N GLY A 195 4.54 -18.33 -1.18
CA GLY A 195 4.39 -19.57 -1.94
C GLY A 195 4.71 -19.43 -3.44
N GLY A 196 5.36 -18.35 -3.85
CA GLY A 196 5.73 -18.12 -5.24
C GLY A 196 6.43 -16.77 -5.46
N VAL A 197 6.85 -16.56 -6.70
CA VAL A 197 7.56 -15.35 -7.17
C VAL A 197 6.65 -14.57 -8.13
N PRO A 198 6.61 -13.22 -8.05
CA PRO A 198 5.90 -12.40 -9.04
C PRO A 198 6.39 -12.65 -10.47
N THR A 199 5.48 -12.67 -11.44
CA THR A 199 5.76 -13.00 -12.86
C THR A 199 6.29 -11.84 -13.69
N GLY A 200 5.95 -10.61 -13.31
CA GLY A 200 6.39 -9.40 -14.00
C GLY A 200 7.66 -8.87 -13.38
N LYS A 201 7.57 -7.74 -12.68
CA LYS A 201 8.72 -7.00 -12.15
C LYS A 201 8.67 -6.82 -10.65
N ILE A 202 9.84 -6.84 -10.03
CA ILE A 202 10.05 -6.39 -8.65
C ILE A 202 10.68 -5.00 -8.68
N ARG A 203 9.99 -4.02 -8.13
CA ARG A 203 10.45 -2.64 -8.01
C ARG A 203 11.30 -2.50 -6.76
N TYR A 204 12.49 -1.95 -6.93
CA TYR A 204 13.38 -1.58 -5.83
C TYR A 204 13.38 -0.07 -5.70
N ASP A 205 12.85 0.43 -4.59
CA ASP A 205 12.89 1.86 -4.29
C ASP A 205 14.13 2.20 -3.46
N ASN A 206 14.67 3.39 -3.71
CA ASN A 206 15.72 4.07 -2.95
C ASN A 206 16.71 3.13 -2.24
N LEU A 207 17.41 2.30 -3.02
CA LEU A 207 18.45 1.42 -2.49
C LEU A 207 19.50 2.28 -1.82
N ARG A 208 19.53 2.25 -0.48
CA ARG A 208 20.56 2.96 0.31
C ARG A 208 21.94 2.60 -0.21
N ALA A 209 22.90 3.51 -0.05
CA ALA A 209 24.26 3.33 -0.56
C ALA A 209 24.88 1.96 -0.22
N ALA A 210 24.60 1.40 0.96
CA ALA A 210 25.03 0.06 1.34
C ALA A 210 24.41 -1.07 0.50
N VAL A 211 23.10 -1.00 0.22
CA VAL A 211 22.40 -1.97 -0.65
C VAL A 211 22.77 -1.73 -2.11
N ALA A 212 22.96 -0.47 -2.51
CA ALA A 212 23.46 -0.09 -3.82
C ALA A 212 24.90 -0.61 -4.04
N GLN A 213 25.78 -0.57 -3.03
CA GLN A 213 27.12 -1.16 -3.06
C GLN A 213 27.05 -2.69 -3.17
N VAL A 214 26.15 -3.32 -2.40
CA VAL A 214 25.85 -4.76 -2.45
C VAL A 214 25.33 -5.23 -3.81
N LEU A 215 24.64 -4.35 -4.53
CA LEU A 215 24.13 -4.58 -5.89
C LEU A 215 25.11 -4.06 -6.96
N GLY A 216 26.24 -3.47 -6.58
CA GLY A 216 27.28 -2.99 -7.49
C GLY A 216 26.98 -1.67 -8.23
N PHE A 217 26.02 -0.87 -7.77
CA PHE A 217 25.65 0.43 -8.37
C PHE A 217 26.59 1.59 -8.03
N ALA A 218 27.67 1.36 -7.28
CA ALA A 218 28.66 2.38 -6.99
C ALA A 218 29.52 2.65 -8.24
N ARG A 219 29.09 3.64 -9.03
CA ARG A 219 29.80 4.30 -10.16
C ARG A 219 29.76 3.66 -11.55
N GLN A 220 29.56 2.35 -11.68
CA GLN A 220 29.19 1.72 -12.96
C GLN A 220 28.12 0.69 -12.63
N ARG A 221 26.99 0.71 -13.35
CA ARG A 221 25.82 -0.16 -13.11
C ARG A 221 26.16 -1.62 -13.40
N VAL A 222 27.05 -2.23 -12.63
CA VAL A 222 27.48 -3.62 -12.78
C VAL A 222 26.87 -4.39 -11.64
N GLU A 223 25.79 -5.11 -11.94
CA GLU A 223 25.14 -5.98 -10.98
C GLU A 223 26.14 -7.05 -10.51
N THR A 224 26.24 -7.25 -9.19
CA THR A 224 27.12 -8.29 -8.65
C THR A 224 26.74 -9.66 -9.21
N ALA A 225 27.72 -10.48 -9.58
CA ALA A 225 27.48 -11.80 -10.18
C ALA A 225 26.49 -12.66 -9.37
N ARG A 226 26.54 -12.56 -8.03
CA ARG A 226 25.62 -13.24 -7.11
C ARG A 226 24.16 -12.79 -7.27
N TRP A 227 23.91 -11.51 -7.51
CA TRP A 227 22.58 -10.97 -7.73
C TRP A 227 22.02 -11.32 -9.11
N THR A 228 22.88 -11.31 -10.13
CA THR A 228 22.52 -11.78 -11.48
C THR A 228 22.16 -13.27 -11.48
N ALA A 229 22.94 -14.09 -10.79
CA ALA A 229 22.63 -15.51 -10.60
C ALA A 229 21.30 -15.70 -9.85
N PHE A 230 21.06 -14.91 -8.80
CA PHE A 230 19.83 -14.98 -8.02
C PHE A 230 18.58 -14.65 -8.85
N ARG A 231 18.57 -13.52 -9.56
CA ARG A 231 17.43 -13.14 -10.41
C ARG A 231 17.20 -14.14 -11.53
N SER A 232 18.26 -14.65 -12.15
CA SER A 232 18.16 -15.70 -13.16
C SER A 232 17.54 -16.98 -12.60
N HIS A 233 17.94 -17.39 -11.38
CA HIS A 233 17.40 -18.58 -10.73
C HIS A 233 15.90 -18.48 -10.43
N PHE A 234 15.44 -17.33 -9.93
CA PHE A 234 14.05 -17.10 -9.56
C PHE A 234 13.18 -16.52 -10.69
N GLY A 235 13.78 -16.19 -11.84
CA GLY A 235 13.08 -15.55 -12.96
C GLY A 235 12.60 -14.13 -12.65
N ILE A 236 13.34 -13.38 -11.83
CA ILE A 236 12.95 -12.04 -11.38
C ILE A 236 13.40 -10.98 -12.39
N ASP A 237 12.45 -10.19 -12.88
CA ASP A 237 12.76 -8.92 -13.56
C ASP A 237 12.88 -7.79 -12.51
N ALA A 238 14.05 -7.17 -12.41
CA ALA A 238 14.32 -6.15 -11.41
C ALA A 238 14.24 -4.74 -12.01
N PHE A 239 13.34 -3.92 -11.47
CA PHE A 239 13.16 -2.53 -11.89
C PHE A 239 13.65 -1.59 -10.80
N TYR A 240 14.71 -0.83 -11.08
CA TYR A 240 15.26 0.15 -10.14
C TYR A 240 14.71 1.54 -10.45
N CYS A 241 13.99 2.12 -9.49
CA CYS A 241 13.45 3.48 -9.65
C CYS A 241 14.60 4.51 -9.65
N GLN A 242 14.57 5.46 -10.58
CA GLN A 242 15.55 6.56 -10.59
C GLN A 242 15.25 7.55 -9.44
N PRO A 243 16.27 8.05 -8.70
CA PRO A 243 16.07 9.10 -7.71
C PRO A 243 15.77 10.44 -8.39
N GLY A 244 14.63 11.08 -8.08
CA GLY A 244 14.29 12.42 -8.59
C GLY A 244 12.80 12.76 -8.54
N LEU A 245 12.48 14.05 -8.72
CA LEU A 245 11.11 14.62 -8.74
C LEU A 245 10.18 13.96 -9.78
N GLN A 246 10.73 13.38 -10.85
CA GLN A 246 9.95 12.72 -11.91
C GLN A 246 9.44 11.31 -11.50
N GLY A 247 10.01 10.69 -10.47
CA GLY A 247 9.57 9.39 -9.95
C GLY A 247 8.69 9.47 -8.70
N ALA A 248 8.48 10.68 -8.15
CA ALA A 248 7.70 10.89 -6.92
C ALA A 248 6.19 10.69 -7.13
N HIS A 249 5.68 10.89 -8.35
CA HIS A 249 4.25 10.78 -8.67
C HIS A 249 3.75 9.34 -8.85
N GLU A 250 4.64 8.33 -8.82
CA GLU A 250 4.31 6.89 -8.89
C GLU A 250 4.53 6.14 -7.57
N LYS A 251 4.98 6.81 -6.52
CA LYS A 251 5.49 6.17 -5.30
C LYS A 251 4.54 6.42 -4.13
N GLY A 252 3.77 5.41 -3.77
CA GLY A 252 2.90 5.48 -2.58
C GLY A 252 2.59 4.14 -1.93
N GLY A 253 2.98 3.01 -2.54
CA GLY A 253 2.66 1.68 -2.04
C GLY A 253 3.52 1.27 -0.85
N VAL A 254 4.83 1.14 -1.05
CA VAL A 254 5.74 0.58 -0.04
C VAL A 254 6.39 1.59 0.91
N GLU A 255 6.67 2.83 0.51
CA GLU A 255 7.24 3.83 1.44
C GLU A 255 6.29 4.10 2.63
N GLY A 256 4.98 4.07 2.37
CA GLY A 256 3.94 4.10 3.41
C GLY A 256 3.87 2.83 4.25
N GLN A 257 4.24 1.68 3.69
CA GLN A 257 4.15 0.37 4.35
C GLN A 257 5.15 0.22 5.49
N ILE A 258 6.44 0.54 5.27
CA ILE A 258 7.45 0.48 6.34
C ILE A 258 7.08 1.44 7.47
N GLY A 259 6.70 2.68 7.12
CA GLY A 259 6.27 3.67 8.10
C GLY A 259 5.00 3.28 8.86
N TRP A 260 4.07 2.58 8.23
CA TRP A 260 2.88 2.02 8.87
C TRP A 260 3.24 0.84 9.78
N PHE A 261 4.05 -0.10 9.31
CA PHE A 261 4.44 -1.30 10.07
C PHE A 261 5.15 -0.92 11.37
N ARG A 262 6.10 0.01 11.30
CA ARG A 262 6.79 0.53 12.50
C ARG A 262 5.82 1.08 13.53
N ARG A 263 4.90 1.94 13.11
CA ARG A 263 3.97 2.63 14.02
C ARG A 263 2.97 1.70 14.69
N ASN A 264 2.64 0.57 14.08
CA ASN A 264 1.63 -0.34 14.61
C ASN A 264 2.21 -1.55 15.35
N HIS A 265 3.42 -1.98 15.01
CA HIS A 265 3.99 -3.22 15.54
C HIS A 265 5.29 -3.03 16.32
N LEU A 266 6.03 -1.96 16.04
CA LEU A 266 7.34 -1.69 16.68
C LEU A 266 7.28 -0.48 17.63
N VAL A 267 6.06 -0.09 18.02
CA VAL A 267 5.82 0.95 19.03
C VAL A 267 4.89 0.35 20.10
N PRO A 268 5.32 0.30 21.38
CA PRO A 268 6.64 0.71 21.89
C PRO A 268 7.78 -0.16 21.32
N VAL A 269 9.04 0.29 21.51
CA VAL A 269 10.21 -0.46 21.04
C VAL A 269 10.15 -1.88 21.60
N PRO A 270 10.19 -2.92 20.75
CA PRO A 270 10.04 -4.29 21.19
C PRO A 270 11.26 -4.74 22.00
N GLU A 271 11.01 -5.47 23.08
CA GLU A 271 12.02 -6.11 23.92
C GLU A 271 12.01 -7.61 23.66
N VAL A 272 13.14 -8.14 23.20
CA VAL A 272 13.28 -9.54 22.78
C VAL A 272 14.64 -10.10 23.16
N ASP A 273 14.70 -11.40 23.40
CA ASP A 273 15.94 -12.10 23.74
C ASP A 273 16.76 -12.48 22.49
N SER A 274 16.10 -12.56 21.33
CA SER A 274 16.74 -12.92 20.06
C SER A 274 16.00 -12.34 18.85
N LEU A 275 16.73 -12.22 17.72
CA LEU A 275 16.10 -11.86 16.45
C LEU A 275 15.14 -12.92 15.93
N ASP A 276 15.36 -14.21 16.24
CA ASP A 276 14.45 -15.28 15.84
C ASP A 276 13.08 -15.09 16.52
N GLN A 277 13.08 -14.77 17.82
CA GLN A 277 11.86 -14.44 18.55
C GLN A 277 11.14 -13.24 17.91
N LEU A 278 11.88 -12.18 17.58
CA LEU A 278 11.28 -11.02 16.91
C LEU A 278 10.70 -11.38 15.54
N ASN A 279 11.40 -12.18 14.73
CA ASN A 279 10.92 -12.59 13.42
C ASN A 279 9.69 -13.51 13.50
N VAL A 280 9.56 -14.34 14.55
CA VAL A 280 8.31 -15.09 14.81
C VAL A 280 7.14 -14.15 15.09
N MET A 281 7.36 -13.07 15.83
CA MET A 281 6.33 -12.05 16.06
C MET A 281 5.96 -11.32 14.77
N VAL A 282 6.96 -10.99 13.95
CA VAL A 282 6.77 -10.36 12.63
C VAL A 282 5.93 -11.25 11.71
N ASP A 283 6.24 -12.55 11.61
CA ASP A 283 5.47 -13.50 10.79
C ASP A 283 4.01 -13.59 11.27
N ALA A 284 3.78 -13.52 12.59
CA ALA A 284 2.43 -13.49 13.16
C ALA A 284 1.68 -12.19 12.80
N TRP A 285 2.35 -11.03 12.85
CA TRP A 285 1.76 -9.75 12.44
C TRP A 285 1.44 -9.72 10.94
N ASP A 286 2.32 -10.25 10.10
CA ASP A 286 2.10 -10.36 8.66
C ASP A 286 0.92 -11.28 8.30
N THR A 287 0.70 -12.32 9.10
CA THR A 287 -0.47 -13.19 8.99
C THR A 287 -1.74 -12.47 9.44
N ALA A 288 -1.69 -11.75 10.56
CA ALA A 288 -2.84 -10.98 11.05
C ALA A 288 -3.24 -9.85 10.07
N ASP A 289 -2.29 -9.33 9.29
CA ASP A 289 -2.54 -8.30 8.27
C ASP A 289 -3.51 -8.75 7.17
N ASP A 290 -3.70 -10.05 6.98
CA ASP A 290 -4.64 -10.60 5.99
C ASP A 290 -6.09 -10.16 6.25
N ALA A 291 -6.45 -9.87 7.50
CA ALA A 291 -7.77 -9.38 7.86
C ALA A 291 -7.97 -7.87 7.55
N ARG A 292 -6.90 -7.13 7.25
CA ARG A 292 -6.98 -5.67 7.05
C ARG A 292 -7.60 -5.32 5.70
N ARG A 293 -8.34 -4.22 5.67
CA ARG A 293 -8.78 -3.54 4.44
C ARG A 293 -7.92 -2.31 4.20
N ILE A 294 -7.34 -2.19 3.01
CA ILE A 294 -6.51 -1.04 2.63
C ILE A 294 -7.43 0.07 2.10
N SER A 295 -7.53 1.18 2.85
CA SER A 295 -8.30 2.37 2.45
C SER A 295 -9.77 2.01 2.15
N THR A 296 -10.28 2.38 0.97
CA THR A 296 -11.66 2.13 0.51
C THR A 296 -11.84 0.82 -0.25
N ARG A 297 -10.85 -0.09 -0.24
CA ARG A 297 -10.98 -1.39 -0.92
C ARG A 297 -12.10 -2.24 -0.28
N ALA A 298 -12.92 -2.86 -1.13
CA ALA A 298 -14.03 -3.71 -0.69
C ALA A 298 -13.56 -5.02 -0.02
N HIS A 299 -12.44 -5.54 -0.50
CA HIS A 299 -11.86 -6.82 -0.06
C HIS A 299 -10.71 -6.63 0.93
N THR A 300 -10.50 -7.63 1.77
CA THR A 300 -9.34 -7.69 2.67
C THR A 300 -8.06 -8.03 1.89
N VAL A 301 -6.91 -7.79 2.51
CA VAL A 301 -5.59 -8.17 1.95
C VAL A 301 -5.56 -9.68 1.67
N GLY A 302 -6.05 -10.50 2.60
CA GLY A 302 -6.10 -11.96 2.45
C GLY A 302 -7.02 -12.42 1.33
N GLU A 303 -8.19 -11.81 1.17
CA GLU A 303 -9.12 -12.11 0.06
C GLU A 303 -8.48 -11.81 -1.30
N LEU A 304 -7.83 -10.64 -1.43
CA LEU A 304 -7.13 -10.29 -2.67
C LEU A 304 -5.90 -11.16 -2.91
N PHE A 305 -5.18 -11.52 -1.85
CA PHE A 305 -4.03 -12.41 -1.94
C PHE A 305 -4.43 -13.83 -2.36
N ALA A 306 -5.59 -14.33 -1.94
CA ALA A 306 -6.09 -15.63 -2.39
C ALA A 306 -6.33 -15.69 -3.92
N ILE A 307 -6.73 -14.57 -4.52
CA ILE A 307 -6.85 -14.41 -5.98
C ILE A 307 -5.48 -14.37 -6.65
N GLU A 308 -4.52 -13.70 -6.01
CA GLU A 308 -3.17 -13.45 -6.55
C GLU A 308 -2.23 -14.66 -6.42
N ARG A 309 -2.30 -15.40 -5.31
CA ARG A 309 -1.41 -16.52 -4.99
C ARG A 309 -1.27 -17.58 -6.10
N PRO A 310 -2.34 -18.07 -6.77
CA PRO A 310 -2.20 -19.07 -7.83
C PRO A 310 -1.50 -18.52 -9.10
N LEU A 311 -1.37 -17.20 -9.23
CA LEU A 311 -0.74 -16.54 -10.37
C LEU A 311 0.76 -16.27 -10.14
N LEU A 312 1.27 -16.53 -8.93
CA LEU A 312 2.69 -16.48 -8.65
C LEU A 312 3.39 -17.71 -9.24
N VAL A 313 4.61 -17.53 -9.76
CA VAL A 313 5.41 -18.65 -10.25
C VAL A 313 5.82 -19.49 -9.06
N GLY A 314 5.39 -20.77 -9.05
CA GLY A 314 5.81 -21.72 -8.05
C GLY A 314 7.34 -21.78 -7.98
N CYS A 315 7.88 -21.60 -6.78
CA CYS A 315 9.31 -21.63 -6.55
C CYS A 315 9.83 -23.01 -7.01
N ARG A 316 10.61 -23.05 -8.12
CA ARG A 316 11.18 -24.30 -8.63
C ARG A 316 12.11 -24.86 -7.55
N ARG A 317 11.60 -25.79 -6.75
CA ARG A 317 12.47 -26.72 -6.02
C ARG A 317 13.31 -27.40 -7.08
N SER A 318 14.62 -27.15 -7.09
CA SER A 318 15.54 -27.92 -7.91
C SER A 318 15.35 -29.39 -7.53
N ARG A 319 14.65 -30.14 -8.37
CA ARG A 319 14.75 -31.59 -8.33
C ARG A 319 16.19 -31.87 -8.70
N SER A 320 17.02 -32.21 -7.72
CA SER A 320 18.32 -32.80 -7.98
C SER A 320 18.08 -34.00 -8.89
N ARG A 321 18.43 -33.88 -10.17
CA ARG A 321 18.53 -35.04 -11.06
C ARG A 321 19.64 -35.91 -10.45
N PRO A 322 19.37 -37.17 -10.02
CA PRO A 322 20.46 -38.04 -9.66
C PRO A 322 21.35 -38.20 -10.89
N ALA A 323 22.66 -38.01 -10.71
CA ALA A 323 23.64 -38.24 -11.75
C ALA A 323 23.51 -39.69 -12.25
N PRO A 324 23.69 -39.97 -13.56
CA PRO A 324 23.69 -41.32 -14.07
C PRO A 324 24.82 -42.11 -13.38
N GLY A 325 24.43 -43.22 -12.76
CA GLY A 325 25.23 -43.97 -11.80
C GLY A 325 26.57 -44.45 -12.35
N SER A 326 27.60 -44.32 -11.52
CA SER A 326 28.78 -45.17 -11.62
C SER A 326 28.42 -46.59 -11.16
N ALA A 327 28.93 -47.54 -11.92
CA ALA A 327 28.65 -48.95 -11.81
C ALA A 327 29.02 -49.56 -10.45
N ARG A 328 28.19 -50.54 -10.08
CA ARG A 328 28.41 -51.69 -9.18
C ARG A 328 29.82 -51.85 -8.60
N ALA A 329 29.88 -51.92 -7.27
CA ALA A 329 30.73 -52.87 -6.58
C ALA A 329 29.88 -53.66 -5.57
N SER A 330 30.10 -54.97 -5.61
CA SER A 330 29.39 -56.08 -4.98
C SER A 330 29.30 -56.04 -3.47
N THR A 331 28.15 -56.52 -2.99
CA THR A 331 27.87 -57.05 -1.66
C THR A 331 28.88 -58.10 -1.22
N ALA A 332 29.36 -57.98 0.02
CA ALA A 332 29.80 -59.11 0.83
C ALA A 332 29.35 -58.91 2.28
N THR A 333 28.54 -59.86 2.73
CA THR A 333 27.88 -59.98 4.02
C THR A 333 28.87 -60.44 5.11
N ALA A 334 28.71 -59.95 6.35
CA ALA A 334 28.50 -60.74 7.57
C ALA A 334 29.30 -60.30 8.83
N ARG A 335 28.55 -60.34 9.95
CA ARG A 335 28.93 -60.62 11.36
C ARG A 335 29.39 -59.48 12.28
N SER A 336 28.46 -59.12 13.18
CA SER A 336 28.70 -58.75 14.60
C SER A 336 29.27 -59.96 15.39
N PRO A 337 30.01 -59.79 16.52
CA PRO A 337 29.41 -59.32 17.78
C PRO A 337 30.29 -58.54 18.81
N SER A 338 29.56 -57.93 19.76
CA SER A 338 29.88 -57.69 21.18
C SER A 338 30.55 -56.38 21.64
N ALA A 339 29.74 -55.67 22.44
CA ALA A 339 29.99 -54.80 23.60
C ALA A 339 31.41 -54.39 24.00
N ARG A 340 31.60 -53.07 24.17
CA ARG A 340 32.08 -52.48 25.44
C ARG A 340 31.70 -51.00 25.59
N THR A 341 31.32 -50.70 26.82
CA THR A 341 31.07 -49.43 27.51
C THR A 341 31.93 -48.22 27.08
N GLY A 342 31.29 -47.04 27.00
CA GLY A 342 31.99 -45.76 26.88
C GLY A 342 31.02 -44.58 26.87
N THR A 343 30.92 -43.90 28.00
CA THR A 343 30.14 -42.71 28.34
C THR A 343 30.42 -41.52 27.39
N GLN A 344 29.40 -40.84 26.85
CA GLN A 344 29.33 -39.37 26.84
C GLN A 344 27.99 -38.82 26.31
N ARG A 345 27.57 -37.74 26.97
CA ARG A 345 26.36 -36.94 26.82
C ARG A 345 26.20 -36.37 25.40
N ARG A 346 24.95 -36.27 24.92
CA ARG A 346 24.35 -35.02 24.40
C ARG A 346 22.85 -35.20 24.14
N CYS A 347 22.07 -34.31 24.74
CA CYS A 347 20.64 -34.13 24.49
C CYS A 347 20.42 -33.75 23.03
N GLY A 348 19.64 -34.53 22.29
CA GLY A 348 19.16 -34.20 20.96
C GLY A 348 17.84 -33.43 21.06
N TRP A 349 17.88 -32.14 20.75
CA TRP A 349 16.69 -31.37 20.41
C TRP A 349 16.25 -31.74 19.00
N SER A 350 15.06 -32.32 18.86
CA SER A 350 14.35 -32.43 17.59
C SER A 350 13.57 -31.14 17.35
N ALA A 351 13.93 -30.40 16.30
CA ALA A 351 13.11 -29.30 15.80
C ALA A 351 13.01 -29.40 14.28
N ASP A 352 11.81 -29.74 13.85
CA ASP A 352 11.31 -29.80 12.49
C ASP A 352 11.56 -28.45 11.78
N ARG A 353 12.46 -28.44 10.78
CA ARG A 353 12.82 -27.27 9.94
C ARG A 353 13.01 -27.75 8.51
N SER A 354 11.91 -27.99 7.78
CA SER A 354 11.97 -28.75 6.51
C SER A 354 11.73 -27.97 5.21
N ALA A 355 11.45 -26.65 5.25
CA ALA A 355 11.20 -25.87 4.02
C ALA A 355 12.22 -24.75 3.75
N SER A 356 12.31 -23.74 4.61
CA SER A 356 13.16 -22.55 4.37
C SER A 356 14.67 -22.88 4.41
N THR A 357 15.07 -23.75 5.34
CA THR A 357 16.45 -24.26 5.45
C THR A 357 16.86 -25.11 4.24
N CYS A 358 15.92 -25.77 3.57
CA CYS A 358 16.21 -26.60 2.40
C CYS A 358 16.53 -25.74 1.18
N MET A 359 15.77 -24.66 0.92
CA MET A 359 16.00 -23.77 -0.22
C MET A 359 17.32 -23.01 -0.13
N LEU A 360 17.64 -22.48 1.06
CA LEU A 360 18.93 -21.85 1.35
C LEU A 360 20.08 -22.85 1.23
N ARG A 361 19.95 -24.08 1.77
CA ARG A 361 21.01 -25.10 1.60
C ARG A 361 21.19 -25.52 0.14
N THR A 362 20.12 -25.67 -0.65
CA THR A 362 20.27 -25.93 -2.09
C THR A 362 20.95 -24.75 -2.81
N TRP A 363 20.60 -23.52 -2.48
CA TRP A 363 21.22 -22.33 -3.10
C TRP A 363 22.69 -22.14 -2.67
N SER A 364 23.00 -22.23 -1.37
CA SER A 364 24.36 -22.22 -0.82
C SER A 364 25.21 -23.36 -1.39
N SER A 365 24.67 -24.58 -1.50
CA SER A 365 25.36 -25.74 -2.09
C SER A 365 25.61 -25.60 -3.60
N MET A 366 24.76 -24.87 -4.33
CA MET A 366 24.93 -24.61 -5.77
C MET A 366 25.87 -23.43 -6.05
N THR A 367 26.08 -22.54 -5.10
CA THR A 367 26.88 -21.31 -5.26
C THR A 367 28.22 -21.32 -4.51
N GLY A 368 28.50 -22.37 -3.74
CA GLY A 368 29.79 -22.58 -3.10
C GLY A 368 30.08 -21.66 -1.91
N VAL A 369 29.06 -21.32 -1.12
CA VAL A 369 29.19 -20.58 0.14
C VAL A 369 28.74 -21.44 1.31
#